data_AF-A0A2P4PM01-F1
#
_entry.id   AF-A0A2P4PM01-F1
#
_cell.length_a   1.000
_cell.length_b   1.000
_cell.length_c   1.000
_cell.angle_alpha   90.00
_cell.angle_beta   90.00
_cell.angle_gamma   90.00
#
_symmetry.space_group_name_H-M   'P 1'
#
loop_
_entity.id
_entity.type
_entity.pdbx_description
1 polymer ?
#
loop_
_entity_poly.entity_id
_entity_poly.type
_entity_poly.pdbx_seq_one_letter_code
_entity_poly.pdbx_strand_id
1 'polypeptide(L)'
;VPFATQEYEVFRYSAILSAKQVSNDAYVSLMERLPTLEQIENSYHVENNLIIDHQKVANEIKPLVDYIDFRRIKGQVLVDFIEPLGIIPEKIILSVYREMAKLNNSYFNDTRGIPLLMHVWDESACGSKLIIEDGGKIVRAPNEYGHQNVRAKIELENDGIFEWDVIIEKVCTYAWVGVCASENLNYETFAGWQPTGWVLGSNGNCCNTNVEEFNYCPSFHNMDGTIVTVHLDMNKRTCAFTVNGTKYREVSEWKLPLKLYPVVSL
;
A
#
# COMPACT_ATOMS: atom_id res chain seq x y z
N VAL A 1 25.94 -33.25 -1.01
CA VAL A 1 24.48 -33.13 -1.20
C VAL A 1 24.08 -31.74 -0.73
N PRO A 2 23.53 -30.85 -1.58
CA PRO A 2 22.98 -29.58 -1.11
C PRO A 2 21.72 -29.88 -0.28
N PHE A 3 21.59 -29.25 0.88
CA PHE A 3 20.37 -29.27 1.69
C PHE A 3 19.95 -27.83 2.00
N ALA A 4 18.64 -27.61 2.12
CA ALA A 4 18.07 -26.33 2.50
C ALA A 4 17.01 -26.60 3.57
N THR A 5 17.24 -26.07 4.76
CA THR A 5 16.32 -26.17 5.91
C THR A 5 16.02 -24.74 6.36
N GLN A 6 14.76 -24.45 6.66
CA GLN A 6 14.39 -23.12 7.15
C GLN A 6 14.89 -22.94 8.59
N GLU A 7 15.40 -21.76 8.94
CA GLU A 7 15.88 -21.48 10.32
C GLU A 7 14.79 -21.71 11.38
N TYR A 8 13.52 -21.49 11.01
CA TYR A 8 12.39 -21.83 11.88
C TYR A 8 12.34 -23.31 12.23
N GLU A 9 12.58 -24.20 11.28
CA GLU A 9 12.56 -25.65 11.53
C GLU A 9 13.73 -26.08 12.41
N VAL A 10 14.90 -25.47 12.22
CA VAL A 10 16.08 -25.67 13.08
C VAL A 10 15.77 -25.25 14.52
N PHE A 11 15.16 -24.06 14.69
CA PHE A 11 14.71 -23.59 16.00
C PHE A 11 13.66 -24.51 16.62
N ARG A 12 12.60 -24.83 15.87
CA ARG A 12 11.50 -25.69 16.33
C ARG A 12 12.03 -27.03 16.82
N TYR A 13 12.88 -27.68 16.04
CA TYR A 13 13.51 -28.94 16.42
C TYR A 13 14.34 -28.80 17.69
N SER A 14 15.19 -27.77 17.76
CA SER A 14 16.08 -27.51 18.91
C SER A 14 15.28 -27.26 20.20
N ALA A 15 14.20 -26.49 20.11
CA ALA A 15 13.33 -26.19 21.24
C ALA A 15 12.59 -27.43 21.74
N ILE A 16 11.99 -28.21 20.84
CA ILE A 16 11.29 -29.46 21.18
C ILE A 16 12.26 -30.48 21.79
N LEU A 17 13.46 -30.61 21.24
CA LEU A 17 14.49 -31.50 21.76
C LEU A 17 14.92 -31.08 23.17
N SER A 18 15.17 -29.78 23.39
CA SER A 18 15.53 -29.22 24.69
C SER A 18 14.42 -29.45 25.72
N ALA A 19 13.16 -29.23 25.35
CA ALA A 19 12.03 -29.49 26.24
C ALA A 19 11.88 -30.96 26.60
N LYS A 20 12.12 -31.88 25.65
CA LYS A 20 12.13 -33.32 25.92
C LYS A 20 13.20 -33.75 26.92
N GLN A 21 14.34 -33.07 26.94
CA GLN A 21 15.39 -33.31 27.94
C GLN A 21 14.99 -32.82 29.34
N VAL A 22 14.15 -31.78 29.41
CA VAL A 22 13.63 -31.24 30.67
C VAL A 22 12.52 -32.11 31.25
N SER A 23 11.44 -32.36 30.49
CA SER A 23 10.31 -33.21 30.92
C SER A 23 9.37 -33.54 29.76
N ASN A 24 8.54 -34.57 29.94
CA ASN A 24 7.49 -34.89 28.97
C ASN A 24 6.44 -33.77 28.88
N ASP A 25 6.11 -33.12 29.99
CA ASP A 25 5.12 -32.03 30.01
C ASP A 25 5.63 -30.80 29.25
N ALA A 26 6.90 -30.46 29.40
CA ALA A 26 7.54 -29.40 28.61
C ALA A 26 7.54 -29.73 27.12
N TYR A 27 7.84 -30.99 26.76
CA TYR A 27 7.80 -31.46 25.38
C TYR A 27 6.41 -31.33 24.75
N VAL A 28 5.36 -31.78 25.44
CA VAL A 28 3.97 -31.66 24.97
C VAL A 28 3.59 -30.19 24.81
N SER A 29 3.90 -29.37 25.82
CA SER A 29 3.60 -27.93 25.81
C SER A 29 4.24 -27.20 24.62
N LEU A 30 5.51 -27.49 24.28
CA LEU A 30 6.15 -26.88 23.10
C LEU A 30 5.65 -27.44 21.77
N MET A 31 5.32 -28.73 21.70
CA MET A 31 4.76 -29.33 20.48
C MET A 31 3.43 -28.69 20.09
N GLU A 32 2.59 -28.34 21.07
CA GLU A 32 1.32 -27.62 20.86
C GLU A 32 1.51 -26.16 20.47
N ARG A 33 2.60 -25.54 20.93
CA ARG A 33 2.88 -24.10 20.71
C ARG A 33 3.67 -23.78 19.45
N LEU A 34 4.49 -24.71 19.00
CA LEU A 34 5.34 -24.54 17.84
C LEU A 34 4.71 -25.26 16.64
N PRO A 35 3.91 -24.57 15.83
CA PRO A 35 3.26 -25.17 14.66
C PRO A 35 4.29 -25.65 13.65
N THR A 36 3.92 -26.62 12.82
CA THR A 36 4.68 -26.95 11.61
C THR A 36 4.56 -25.82 10.59
N LEU A 37 5.44 -25.80 9.57
CA LEU A 37 5.33 -24.82 8.48
C LEU A 37 3.97 -24.89 7.77
N GLU A 38 3.44 -26.10 7.55
CA GLU A 38 2.12 -26.32 6.97
C GLU A 38 0.99 -25.73 7.84
N GLN A 39 1.11 -25.82 9.17
CA GLN A 39 0.13 -25.20 10.08
C GLN A 39 0.19 -23.67 10.04
N ILE A 40 1.39 -23.09 9.93
CA ILE A 40 1.56 -21.64 9.79
C ILE A 40 0.91 -21.14 8.50
N GLU A 41 1.09 -21.85 7.38
CA GLU A 41 0.48 -21.50 6.09
C GLU A 41 -1.06 -21.54 6.14
N ASN A 42 -1.62 -22.44 6.94
CA ASN A 42 -3.06 -22.58 7.14
C ASN A 42 -3.65 -21.66 8.24
N SER A 43 -2.91 -20.62 8.67
CA SER A 43 -3.35 -19.64 9.68
C SER A 43 -3.73 -20.29 11.03
N TYR A 44 -2.98 -21.31 11.45
CA TYR A 44 -3.22 -21.98 12.73
C TYR A 44 -3.05 -21.02 13.92
N HIS A 45 -4.05 -20.99 14.80
CA HIS A 45 -4.01 -20.21 16.04
C HIS A 45 -3.57 -21.09 17.22
N VAL A 46 -2.59 -20.61 17.96
CA VAL A 46 -2.09 -21.24 19.20
C VAL A 46 -2.67 -20.49 20.41
N GLU A 47 -3.20 -21.21 21.39
CA GLU A 47 -3.65 -20.60 22.64
C GLU A 47 -2.47 -20.19 23.56
N ASN A 48 -2.57 -18.98 24.11
CA ASN A 48 -1.60 -18.41 25.05
C ASN A 48 -1.77 -18.98 26.49
N ASN A 49 -1.54 -20.28 26.64
CA ASN A 49 -1.31 -20.96 27.91
C ASN A 49 0.08 -20.69 28.54
N LEU A 50 0.34 -21.19 29.74
CA LEU A 50 1.68 -21.12 30.37
C LEU A 50 2.56 -22.28 29.89
N ILE A 51 3.83 -22.02 29.62
CA ILE A 51 4.81 -23.08 29.33
C ILE A 51 5.38 -23.61 30.63
N ILE A 52 5.14 -24.89 30.86
CA ILE A 52 5.69 -25.62 32.01
C ILE A 52 7.21 -25.67 31.87
N ASP A 53 7.92 -25.34 32.95
CA ASP A 53 9.39 -25.40 33.02
C ASP A 53 10.15 -24.54 31.99
N HIS A 54 9.55 -23.49 31.43
CA HIS A 54 10.18 -22.66 30.37
C HIS A 54 11.59 -22.18 30.72
N GLN A 55 11.88 -21.84 31.98
CA GLN A 55 13.23 -21.42 32.41
C GLN A 55 14.25 -22.55 32.30
N LYS A 56 13.86 -23.79 32.58
CA LYS A 56 14.73 -24.97 32.41
C LYS A 56 14.98 -25.22 30.92
N VAL A 57 13.93 -25.11 30.09
CA VAL A 57 14.04 -25.23 28.64
C VAL A 57 14.95 -24.13 28.06
N ALA A 58 14.85 -22.90 28.56
CA ALA A 58 15.70 -21.78 28.17
C ALA A 58 17.18 -22.06 28.48
N ASN A 59 17.48 -22.67 29.62
CA ASN A 59 18.85 -23.07 29.97
C ASN A 59 19.37 -24.18 29.06
N GLU A 60 18.53 -25.14 28.70
CA GLU A 60 18.88 -26.28 27.85
C GLU A 60 19.09 -25.88 26.38
N ILE A 61 18.26 -24.98 25.84
CA ILE A 61 18.39 -24.52 24.45
C ILE A 61 19.52 -23.50 24.28
N LYS A 62 19.91 -22.80 25.34
CA LYS A 62 20.95 -21.75 25.33
C LYS A 62 22.20 -22.06 24.48
N PRO A 63 22.86 -23.23 24.58
CA PRO A 63 24.01 -23.55 23.74
C PRO A 63 23.71 -23.67 22.23
N LEU A 64 22.45 -23.90 21.85
CA LEU A 64 22.00 -24.04 20.45
C LEU A 64 21.58 -22.70 19.84
N VAL A 65 21.15 -21.75 20.67
CA VAL A 65 20.62 -20.45 20.22
C VAL A 65 21.60 -19.68 19.33
N ASP A 66 22.90 -19.72 19.67
CA ASP A 66 23.94 -19.00 18.91
C ASP A 66 24.15 -19.55 17.48
N TYR A 67 23.61 -20.74 17.18
CA TYR A 67 23.69 -21.38 15.86
C TYR A 67 22.44 -21.15 14.99
N ILE A 68 21.42 -20.47 15.51
CA ILE A 68 20.17 -20.20 14.81
C ILE A 68 20.17 -18.74 14.36
N ASP A 69 20.02 -18.50 13.07
CA ASP A 69 19.89 -17.14 12.57
C ASP A 69 18.43 -16.68 12.59
N PHE A 70 18.00 -16.15 13.74
CA PHE A 70 16.65 -15.62 13.93
C PHE A 70 16.30 -14.49 12.95
N ARG A 71 17.28 -13.82 12.33
CA ARG A 71 17.01 -12.78 11.32
C ARG A 71 16.41 -13.34 10.03
N ARG A 72 16.55 -14.65 9.79
CA ARG A 72 16.00 -15.33 8.61
C ARG A 72 14.64 -15.98 8.89
N ILE A 73 14.14 -15.87 10.12
CA ILE A 73 12.78 -16.30 10.48
C ILE A 73 11.82 -15.13 10.19
N LYS A 74 10.65 -15.43 9.61
CA LYS A 74 9.62 -14.42 9.31
C LYS A 74 9.22 -13.68 10.58
N GLY A 75 9.10 -12.35 10.50
CA GLY A 75 8.74 -11.49 11.64
C GLY A 75 7.46 -11.94 12.37
N GLN A 76 6.43 -12.30 11.61
CA GLN A 76 5.17 -12.82 12.18
C GLN A 76 5.38 -14.09 13.02
N VAL A 77 6.24 -15.00 12.57
CA VAL A 77 6.55 -16.24 13.31
C VAL A 77 7.29 -15.94 14.60
N LEU A 78 8.18 -14.94 14.61
CA LEU A 78 8.86 -14.50 15.81
C LEU A 78 7.86 -13.98 16.85
N VAL A 79 6.98 -13.06 16.43
CA VAL A 79 6.00 -12.39 17.31
C VAL A 79 4.95 -13.36 17.84
N ASP A 80 4.40 -14.22 16.99
CA ASP A 80 3.25 -15.06 17.36
C ASP A 80 3.66 -16.33 18.10
N PHE A 81 4.83 -16.90 17.78
CA PHE A 81 5.18 -18.25 18.24
C PHE A 81 6.48 -18.34 19.02
N ILE A 82 7.49 -17.49 18.77
CA ILE A 82 8.82 -17.66 19.39
C ILE A 82 8.99 -16.77 20.62
N GLU A 83 8.75 -15.46 20.48
CA GLU A 83 8.86 -14.50 21.57
C GLU A 83 7.97 -14.87 22.77
N PRO A 84 6.70 -15.28 22.60
CA PRO A 84 5.83 -15.64 23.71
C PRO A 84 6.29 -16.86 24.51
N LEU A 85 7.25 -17.64 23.99
CA LEU A 85 7.77 -18.80 24.72
C LEU A 85 8.68 -18.40 25.88
N GLY A 86 9.32 -17.24 25.80
CA GLY A 86 10.28 -16.78 26.81
C GLY A 86 11.52 -17.70 26.96
N ILE A 87 11.80 -18.56 25.98
CA ILE A 87 12.96 -19.48 26.00
C ILE A 87 14.20 -18.91 25.30
N ILE A 88 14.02 -17.83 24.53
CA ILE A 88 15.11 -17.12 23.84
C ILE A 88 15.45 -15.85 24.60
N PRO A 89 16.74 -15.53 24.80
CA PRO A 89 17.15 -14.26 25.42
C PRO A 89 16.56 -13.04 24.70
N GLU A 90 15.92 -12.15 25.47
CA GLU A 90 15.29 -10.92 24.94
C GLU A 90 16.24 -10.08 24.09
N LYS A 91 17.54 -10.03 24.46
CA LYS A 91 18.57 -9.31 23.69
C LYS A 91 18.67 -9.76 22.23
N ILE A 92 18.42 -11.05 21.96
CA ILE A 92 18.47 -11.63 20.61
C ILE A 92 17.24 -11.21 19.84
N ILE A 93 16.05 -11.42 20.40
CA ILE A 93 14.77 -11.00 19.79
C ILE A 93 14.78 -9.49 19.48
N LEU A 94 15.18 -8.67 20.45
CA LEU A 94 15.28 -7.22 20.29
C LEU A 94 16.28 -6.80 19.20
N SER A 95 17.40 -7.52 19.07
CA SER A 95 18.37 -7.25 18.00
C SER A 95 17.79 -7.54 16.62
N VAL A 96 17.00 -8.61 16.49
CA VAL A 96 16.31 -8.97 15.25
C VAL A 96 15.27 -7.92 14.89
N TYR A 97 14.45 -7.49 15.84
CA TYR A 97 13.45 -6.43 15.62
C TYR A 97 14.09 -5.10 15.23
N ARG A 98 15.22 -4.73 15.84
CA ARG A 98 15.96 -3.52 15.45
C ARG A 98 16.47 -3.59 14.02
N GLU A 99 16.99 -4.74 13.58
CA GLU A 99 17.43 -4.91 12.19
C GLU A 99 16.26 -4.96 11.21
N MET A 100 15.17 -5.66 11.57
CA MET A 100 13.93 -5.64 10.78
C MET A 100 13.39 -4.22 10.64
N ALA A 101 13.40 -3.41 11.69
CA ALA A 101 12.97 -2.01 11.65
C ALA A 101 13.90 -1.12 10.81
N LYS A 102 15.21 -1.41 10.76
CA LYS A 102 16.14 -0.69 9.87
C LYS A 102 15.95 -1.05 8.39
N LEU A 103 15.66 -2.32 8.11
CA LEU A 103 15.41 -2.81 6.75
C LEU A 103 14.02 -2.40 6.26
N ASN A 104 13.04 -2.45 7.15
CA ASN A 104 11.72 -1.87 6.96
C ASN A 104 11.80 -0.37 7.23
N ASN A 105 12.48 0.38 6.36
CA ASN A 105 12.17 1.80 6.15
C ASN A 105 10.72 1.85 5.69
N SER A 106 9.79 1.76 6.63
CA SER A 106 8.38 1.69 6.30
C SER A 106 8.00 3.02 5.67
N TYR A 107 7.47 2.95 4.46
CA TYR A 107 6.91 4.06 3.68
C TYR A 107 5.65 4.67 4.32
N PHE A 108 5.43 4.46 5.62
CA PHE A 108 4.46 5.23 6.37
C PHE A 108 5.06 6.61 6.58
N ASN A 109 4.51 7.61 5.88
CA ASN A 109 4.85 9.01 6.12
C ASN A 109 4.86 9.28 7.63
N ASP A 110 5.97 9.83 8.12
CA ASP A 110 6.21 10.22 9.52
C ASP A 110 5.30 11.37 9.99
N THR A 111 4.40 11.81 9.13
CA THR A 111 3.41 12.85 9.38
C THR A 111 2.16 12.28 10.03
N ARG A 112 1.85 12.75 11.24
CA ARG A 112 0.51 12.60 11.84
C ARG A 112 -0.48 13.50 11.08
N GLY A 113 -1.49 12.91 10.43
CA GLY A 113 -2.53 13.62 9.68
C GLY A 113 -2.32 13.59 8.15
N ILE A 114 -3.26 14.17 7.41
CA ILE A 114 -3.20 14.29 5.94
C ILE A 114 -2.17 15.39 5.61
N PRO A 115 -1.08 15.12 4.88
CA PRO A 115 -0.11 16.13 4.51
C PRO A 115 -0.78 17.31 3.81
N LEU A 116 -0.46 18.55 4.20
CA LEU A 116 -1.06 19.79 3.64
C LEU A 116 -0.93 19.87 2.10
N LEU A 117 0.03 19.14 1.53
CA LEU A 117 0.31 19.03 0.10
C LEU A 117 -0.66 18.11 -0.67
N MET A 118 -1.50 17.31 0.02
CA MET A 118 -2.45 16.41 -0.65
C MET A 118 -3.53 17.12 -1.47
N HIS A 119 -3.83 18.39 -1.17
CA HIS A 119 -4.98 19.11 -1.74
C HIS A 119 -4.58 20.34 -2.58
N VAL A 120 -3.33 20.41 -3.05
CA VAL A 120 -2.83 21.59 -3.77
C VAL A 120 -2.34 21.21 -5.16
N TRP A 121 -2.85 21.91 -6.17
CA TRP A 121 -2.39 21.90 -7.55
C TRP A 121 -0.98 22.51 -7.66
N ASP A 122 -0.15 21.93 -8.52
CA ASP A 122 1.21 22.38 -8.72
C ASP A 122 1.26 23.49 -9.78
N GLU A 123 1.42 24.73 -9.34
CA GLU A 123 1.53 25.91 -10.23
C GLU A 123 2.66 25.79 -11.26
N SER A 124 3.72 25.03 -10.96
CA SER A 124 4.83 24.79 -11.89
C SER A 124 4.54 23.68 -12.92
N ALA A 125 3.50 22.89 -12.69
CA ALA A 125 3.07 21.76 -13.51
C ALA A 125 1.60 21.93 -13.92
N CYS A 126 1.32 23.10 -14.49
CA CYS A 126 0.00 23.59 -14.86
C CYS A 126 0.07 24.18 -16.26
N GLY A 127 -0.98 23.97 -17.06
CA GLY A 127 -1.12 24.61 -18.36
C GLY A 127 -1.20 26.13 -18.23
N SER A 128 -0.58 26.83 -19.18
CA SER A 128 -0.35 28.28 -19.12
C SER A 128 -1.61 29.16 -19.05
N LYS A 129 -2.80 28.63 -19.39
CA LYS A 129 -4.07 29.34 -19.38
C LYS A 129 -4.96 28.96 -18.20
N LEU A 130 -4.63 27.90 -17.47
CA LEU A 130 -5.37 27.52 -16.27
C LEU A 130 -5.01 28.47 -15.12
N ILE A 131 -6.02 28.83 -14.34
CA ILE A 131 -5.87 29.70 -13.18
C ILE A 131 -6.06 28.86 -11.93
N ILE A 132 -5.05 28.85 -11.06
CA ILE A 132 -5.11 28.21 -9.75
C ILE A 132 -5.40 29.30 -8.70
N GLU A 133 -6.38 29.04 -7.83
CA GLU A 133 -6.82 29.97 -6.79
C GLU A 133 -7.14 29.24 -5.46
N ASP A 134 -7.60 29.99 -4.46
CA ASP A 134 -7.86 29.50 -3.09
C ASP A 134 -6.68 28.73 -2.46
N GLY A 135 -5.49 29.32 -2.56
CA GLY A 135 -4.27 28.71 -1.99
C GLY A 135 -3.89 27.40 -2.65
N GLY A 136 -4.26 27.19 -3.92
CA GLY A 136 -3.87 26.04 -4.70
C GLY A 136 -4.93 24.95 -4.84
N LYS A 137 -6.12 25.13 -4.26
CA LYS A 137 -7.15 24.08 -4.18
C LYS A 137 -8.11 24.08 -5.37
N ILE A 138 -8.35 25.26 -5.95
CA ILE A 138 -9.29 25.44 -7.06
C ILE A 138 -8.48 25.68 -8.33
N VAL A 139 -8.87 25.02 -9.41
CA VAL A 139 -8.40 25.31 -10.76
C VAL A 139 -9.60 25.63 -11.65
N ARG A 140 -9.47 26.67 -12.47
CA ARG A 140 -10.48 27.04 -13.47
C ARG A 140 -9.84 27.38 -14.81
N ALA A 141 -10.54 27.00 -15.87
CA ALA A 141 -10.25 27.47 -17.23
C ALA A 141 -11.04 28.76 -17.49
N PRO A 142 -10.39 29.90 -17.83
CA PRO A 142 -11.09 31.06 -18.36
C PRO A 142 -11.74 30.72 -19.72
N ASN A 143 -12.67 31.55 -20.21
CA ASN A 143 -13.45 31.35 -21.46
C ASN A 143 -12.63 31.24 -22.77
N GLU A 144 -11.33 30.97 -22.69
CA GLU A 144 -10.45 30.79 -23.83
C GLU A 144 -10.37 29.33 -24.26
N TYR A 145 -10.36 29.12 -25.57
CA TYR A 145 -10.24 27.80 -26.17
C TYR A 145 -8.85 27.19 -25.88
N GLY A 146 -8.82 26.07 -25.17
CA GLY A 146 -7.65 25.21 -25.02
C GLY A 146 -7.81 24.21 -23.89
N HIS A 147 -7.96 22.93 -24.21
CA HIS A 147 -7.90 21.86 -23.21
C HIS A 147 -6.49 21.74 -22.66
N GLN A 148 -6.34 22.09 -21.40
CA GLN A 148 -5.07 22.03 -20.67
C GLN A 148 -5.24 21.15 -19.44
N ASN A 149 -4.13 20.80 -18.80
CA ASN A 149 -4.17 20.01 -17.58
C ASN A 149 -3.27 20.59 -16.50
N VAL A 150 -3.56 20.19 -15.27
CA VAL A 150 -2.75 20.46 -14.10
C VAL A 150 -2.70 19.21 -13.25
N ARG A 151 -1.53 18.94 -12.66
CA ARG A 151 -1.38 17.87 -11.66
C ARG A 151 -1.26 18.42 -10.26
N ALA A 152 -1.60 17.61 -9.27
CA ALA A 152 -1.34 17.93 -7.87
C ALA A 152 0.16 17.86 -7.56
N LYS A 153 0.55 18.54 -6.48
CA LYS A 153 1.94 18.55 -6.00
C LYS A 153 2.35 17.25 -5.32
N ILE A 154 1.38 16.49 -4.80
CA ILE A 154 1.64 15.19 -4.18
C ILE A 154 1.98 14.14 -5.24
N GLU A 155 3.09 13.46 -4.98
CA GLU A 155 3.50 12.27 -5.69
C GLU A 155 2.92 11.03 -5.01
N LEU A 156 2.29 10.17 -5.80
CA LEU A 156 1.77 8.87 -5.39
C LEU A 156 2.72 7.80 -5.93
N GLU A 157 3.56 7.27 -5.05
CA GLU A 157 4.55 6.22 -5.34
C GLU A 157 4.44 5.06 -4.34
N ASN A 158 5.16 3.97 -4.63
CA ASN A 158 5.20 2.74 -3.83
C ASN A 158 3.87 1.97 -3.78
N ASP A 159 3.83 0.96 -2.93
CA ASP A 159 2.66 0.11 -2.66
C ASP A 159 1.71 0.83 -1.69
N GLY A 160 0.43 0.92 -2.04
CA GLY A 160 -0.56 1.67 -1.25
C GLY A 160 -1.93 1.80 -1.92
N ILE A 161 -2.92 2.20 -1.15
CA ILE A 161 -4.28 2.51 -1.62
C ILE A 161 -4.54 3.99 -1.33
N PHE A 162 -4.90 4.74 -2.35
CA PHE A 162 -5.10 6.19 -2.28
C PHE A 162 -6.49 6.55 -2.78
N GLU A 163 -7.13 7.49 -2.09
CA GLU A 163 -8.43 8.03 -2.45
C GLU A 163 -8.44 9.54 -2.29
N TRP A 164 -9.04 10.23 -3.25
CA TRP A 164 -9.28 11.68 -3.17
C TRP A 164 -10.53 12.07 -3.96
N ASP A 165 -11.15 13.15 -3.53
CA ASP A 165 -12.30 13.75 -4.20
C ASP A 165 -11.86 14.94 -5.06
N VAL A 166 -12.47 15.06 -6.23
CA VAL A 166 -12.49 16.28 -7.03
C VAL A 166 -13.93 16.77 -7.11
N ILE A 167 -14.15 18.02 -6.73
CA ILE A 167 -15.46 18.67 -6.75
C ILE A 167 -15.53 19.57 -7.97
N ILE A 168 -16.50 19.30 -8.85
CA ILE A 168 -16.82 20.17 -9.99
C ILE A 168 -17.75 21.27 -9.46
N GLU A 169 -17.19 22.37 -8.97
CA GLU A 169 -17.96 23.48 -8.38
C GLU A 169 -18.91 24.16 -9.38
N LYS A 170 -18.47 24.26 -10.64
CA LYS A 170 -19.20 24.85 -11.75
C LYS A 170 -19.09 23.96 -12.98
N VAL A 171 -20.19 23.81 -13.72
CA VAL A 171 -20.24 23.08 -14.98
C VAL A 171 -19.10 23.52 -15.91
N CYS A 172 -18.26 22.55 -16.26
CA CYS A 172 -17.28 22.63 -17.32
C CYS A 172 -17.63 21.56 -18.35
N THR A 173 -17.77 21.97 -19.62
CA THR A 173 -18.18 21.08 -20.71
C THR A 173 -17.27 19.85 -20.83
N TYR A 174 -15.99 20.01 -20.53
CA TYR A 174 -14.98 18.98 -20.64
C TYR A 174 -14.12 18.92 -19.38
N ALA A 175 -14.74 18.61 -18.24
CA ALA A 175 -13.99 18.31 -17.02
C ALA A 175 -13.52 16.85 -17.05
N TRP A 176 -12.23 16.64 -16.83
CA TRP A 176 -11.61 15.33 -16.76
C TRP A 176 -10.82 15.18 -15.46
N VAL A 177 -10.98 14.04 -14.79
CA VAL A 177 -10.40 13.75 -13.47
C VAL A 177 -9.69 12.40 -13.51
N GLY A 178 -8.48 12.30 -12.95
CA GLY A 178 -7.82 11.01 -12.81
C GLY A 178 -6.37 11.12 -12.37
N VAL A 179 -5.49 10.35 -13.01
CA VAL A 179 -4.06 10.29 -12.70
C VAL A 179 -3.18 10.53 -13.91
N CYS A 180 -1.96 11.01 -13.68
CA CYS A 180 -0.94 11.12 -14.71
C CYS A 180 0.46 10.73 -14.22
N ALA A 181 1.33 10.33 -15.16
CA ALA A 181 2.77 10.32 -14.95
C ALA A 181 3.34 11.73 -15.19
N SER A 182 4.33 12.17 -14.41
CA SER A 182 4.96 13.48 -14.59
C SER A 182 5.97 13.52 -15.74
N GLU A 183 6.61 12.39 -16.05
CA GLU A 183 7.61 12.32 -17.10
C GLU A 183 6.95 12.48 -18.47
N ASN A 184 7.34 13.51 -19.22
CA ASN A 184 6.86 13.81 -20.58
C ASN A 184 5.37 14.17 -20.70
N LEU A 185 4.70 14.57 -19.61
CA LEU A 185 3.36 15.15 -19.69
C LEU A 185 3.44 16.60 -20.19
N ASN A 186 2.70 16.91 -21.24
CA ASN A 186 2.50 18.25 -21.75
C ASN A 186 1.24 18.87 -21.10
N TYR A 187 1.43 19.90 -20.27
CA TYR A 187 0.36 20.59 -19.57
C TYR A 187 -0.50 21.49 -20.48
N GLU A 188 -0.01 21.78 -21.69
CA GLU A 188 -0.69 22.62 -22.68
C GLU A 188 -1.76 21.88 -23.50
N THR A 189 -1.94 20.58 -23.27
CA THR A 189 -2.86 19.72 -24.03
C THR A 189 -3.70 18.82 -23.13
N PHE A 190 -4.79 18.28 -23.64
CA PHE A 190 -5.65 17.34 -22.90
C PHE A 190 -4.85 16.15 -22.34
N ALA A 191 -5.02 15.83 -21.05
CA ALA A 191 -4.30 14.73 -20.40
C ALA A 191 -4.63 13.36 -21.02
N GLY A 192 -5.89 13.08 -21.34
CA GLY A 192 -6.33 11.76 -21.83
C GLY A 192 -5.88 11.41 -23.25
N TRP A 193 -5.42 12.40 -24.05
CA TRP A 193 -4.78 12.13 -25.35
C TRP A 193 -3.31 11.78 -25.24
N GLN A 194 -2.72 11.91 -24.06
CA GLN A 194 -1.31 11.65 -23.81
C GLN A 194 -1.14 10.28 -23.14
N PRO A 195 -0.08 9.52 -23.50
CA PRO A 195 0.08 8.15 -23.00
C PRO A 195 0.32 8.12 -21.49
N THR A 196 0.62 9.29 -20.93
CA THR A 196 0.90 9.59 -19.53
C THR A 196 -0.33 10.01 -18.74
N GLY A 197 -1.52 10.10 -19.34
CA GLY A 197 -2.76 10.49 -18.65
C GLY A 197 -3.85 9.43 -18.69
N TRP A 198 -4.52 9.22 -17.56
CA TRP A 198 -5.63 8.29 -17.40
C TRP A 198 -6.77 8.99 -16.65
N VAL A 199 -7.85 9.32 -17.35
CA VAL A 199 -8.86 10.26 -16.84
C VAL A 199 -10.29 9.82 -17.17
N LEU A 200 -11.21 10.12 -16.26
CA LEU A 200 -12.66 10.04 -16.43
C LEU A 200 -13.20 11.43 -16.80
N GLY A 201 -13.98 11.51 -17.88
CA GLY A 201 -14.60 12.74 -18.36
C GLY A 201 -16.02 12.92 -17.84
N SER A 202 -16.46 14.18 -17.81
CA SER A 202 -17.84 14.56 -17.47
C SER A 202 -18.90 14.02 -18.43
N ASN A 203 -18.49 13.56 -19.61
CA ASN A 203 -19.31 12.81 -20.55
C ASN A 203 -19.54 11.34 -20.16
N GLY A 204 -18.88 10.85 -19.10
CA GLY A 204 -18.99 9.48 -18.61
C GLY A 204 -18.00 8.49 -19.24
N ASN A 205 -17.01 8.96 -20.00
CA ASN A 205 -16.02 8.11 -20.67
C ASN A 205 -14.68 8.11 -19.92
N CYS A 206 -13.97 6.98 -19.96
CA CYS A 206 -12.58 6.89 -19.51
C CYS A 206 -11.64 6.99 -20.71
N CYS A 207 -10.58 7.80 -20.61
CA CYS A 207 -9.62 8.07 -21.67
C CYS A 207 -8.17 7.83 -21.22
N ASN A 208 -7.42 7.17 -22.08
CA ASN A 208 -5.96 7.16 -22.20
C ASN A 208 -5.64 7.03 -23.71
N THR A 209 -4.46 7.46 -24.17
CA THR A 209 -4.10 7.40 -25.62
C THR A 209 -4.35 6.06 -26.29
N ASN A 210 -4.25 4.95 -25.54
CA ASN A 210 -4.42 3.61 -26.07
C ASN A 210 -5.81 3.01 -25.83
N VAL A 211 -6.65 3.65 -25.01
CA VAL A 211 -7.92 3.11 -24.54
C VAL A 211 -8.94 4.23 -24.37
N GLU A 212 -10.02 4.17 -25.14
CA GLU A 212 -11.23 4.96 -24.90
C GLU A 212 -12.35 4.00 -24.53
N GLU A 213 -12.72 4.00 -23.24
CA GLU A 213 -13.89 3.26 -22.77
C GLU A 213 -15.10 4.20 -22.77
N PHE A 214 -16.00 3.93 -23.71
CA PHE A 214 -17.25 4.66 -23.83
C PHE A 214 -18.29 4.16 -22.82
N ASN A 215 -19.05 5.09 -22.24
CA ASN A 215 -20.14 4.80 -21.30
C ASN A 215 -19.70 4.04 -20.03
N TYR A 216 -18.51 4.36 -19.51
CA TYR A 216 -18.03 3.82 -18.23
C TYR A 216 -19.00 4.17 -17.08
N CYS A 217 -19.54 5.40 -17.10
CA CYS A 217 -20.62 5.82 -16.21
C CYS A 217 -21.60 6.76 -16.94
N PRO A 218 -22.79 7.06 -16.37
CA PRO A 218 -23.67 8.09 -16.90
C PRO A 218 -22.99 9.46 -16.90
N SER A 219 -23.26 10.25 -17.94
CA SER A 219 -22.74 11.61 -18.07
C SER A 219 -23.21 12.53 -16.93
N PHE A 220 -22.32 13.40 -16.47
CA PHE A 220 -22.53 14.36 -15.38
C PHE A 220 -22.13 15.80 -15.76
N HIS A 221 -22.02 16.08 -17.06
CA HIS A 221 -21.57 17.38 -17.59
C HIS A 221 -22.47 18.59 -17.28
N ASN A 222 -23.69 18.41 -16.76
CA ASN A 222 -24.64 19.50 -16.47
C ASN A 222 -24.90 19.70 -14.97
N MET A 223 -24.07 19.13 -14.10
CA MET A 223 -24.33 19.12 -12.65
C MET A 223 -23.21 19.82 -11.87
N ASP A 224 -23.50 21.05 -11.42
CA ASP A 224 -22.71 21.73 -10.39
C ASP A 224 -22.66 20.89 -9.11
N GLY A 225 -21.54 20.93 -8.40
CA GLY A 225 -21.34 20.22 -7.14
C GLY A 225 -21.12 18.71 -7.31
N THR A 226 -20.87 18.23 -8.54
CA THR A 226 -20.56 16.82 -8.75
C THR A 226 -19.26 16.44 -8.05
N ILE A 227 -19.29 15.35 -7.29
CA ILE A 227 -18.11 14.80 -6.62
C ILE A 227 -17.64 13.56 -7.38
N VAL A 228 -16.40 13.60 -7.83
CA VAL A 228 -15.70 12.46 -8.44
C VAL A 228 -14.62 12.01 -7.47
N THR A 229 -14.82 10.84 -6.86
CA THR A 229 -13.78 10.19 -6.05
C THR A 229 -12.94 9.30 -6.96
N VAL A 230 -11.62 9.45 -6.90
CA VAL A 230 -10.68 8.55 -7.57
C VAL A 230 -10.21 7.51 -6.57
N HIS A 231 -10.28 6.24 -6.95
CA HIS A 231 -9.78 5.11 -6.16
C HIS A 231 -8.57 4.51 -6.87
N LEU A 232 -7.37 4.69 -6.31
CA LEU A 232 -6.12 4.21 -6.87
C LEU A 232 -5.52 3.12 -5.97
N ASP A 233 -5.41 1.90 -6.47
CA ASP A 233 -4.69 0.80 -5.81
C ASP A 233 -3.34 0.60 -6.50
N MET A 234 -2.27 1.10 -5.89
CA MET A 234 -0.91 0.98 -6.43
C MET A 234 -0.31 -0.42 -6.22
N ASN A 235 -0.86 -1.24 -5.31
CA ASN A 235 -0.45 -2.63 -5.15
C ASN A 235 -0.88 -3.46 -6.36
N LYS A 236 -2.10 -3.22 -6.85
CA LYS A 236 -2.68 -3.93 -8.01
C LYS A 236 -2.51 -3.18 -9.33
N ARG A 237 -2.10 -1.92 -9.29
CA ARG A 237 -2.03 -1.00 -10.44
C ARG A 237 -3.39 -0.79 -11.10
N THR A 238 -4.43 -0.63 -10.29
CA THR A 238 -5.81 -0.41 -10.77
C THR A 238 -6.34 0.97 -10.37
N CYS A 239 -7.27 1.48 -11.17
CA CYS A 239 -8.00 2.72 -10.89
C CYS A 239 -9.50 2.50 -11.11
N ALA A 240 -10.31 3.08 -10.23
CA ALA A 240 -11.77 3.12 -10.35
C ALA A 240 -12.28 4.50 -9.92
N PHE A 241 -13.54 4.78 -10.22
CA PHE A 241 -14.16 6.06 -9.86
C PHE A 241 -15.49 5.87 -9.14
N THR A 242 -15.79 6.77 -8.21
CA THR A 242 -17.13 6.98 -7.68
C THR A 242 -17.63 8.34 -8.15
N VAL A 243 -18.83 8.38 -8.72
CA VAL A 243 -19.47 9.65 -9.10
C VAL A 243 -20.74 9.81 -8.27
N ASN A 244 -20.82 10.90 -7.50
CA ASN A 244 -21.95 11.20 -6.61
C ASN A 244 -22.39 10.00 -5.75
N GLY A 245 -21.42 9.30 -5.16
CA GLY A 245 -21.65 8.15 -4.27
C GLY A 245 -21.91 6.81 -4.97
N THR A 246 -21.98 6.76 -6.30
CA THR A 246 -22.06 5.50 -7.06
C THR A 246 -20.68 5.06 -7.51
N LYS A 247 -20.19 3.94 -6.95
CA LYS A 247 -18.89 3.35 -7.31
C LYS A 247 -19.00 2.51 -8.59
N TYR A 248 -18.09 2.74 -9.53
CA TYR A 248 -17.99 2.00 -10.79
C TYR A 248 -16.84 0.99 -10.75
N ARG A 249 -16.80 0.11 -11.76
CA ARG A 249 -15.79 -0.95 -11.90
C ARG A 249 -14.38 -0.39 -12.05
N GLU A 250 -13.37 -1.21 -11.76
CA GLU A 250 -12.00 -0.86 -12.15
C GLU A 250 -11.87 -0.78 -13.68
N VAL A 251 -11.08 0.20 -14.14
CA VAL A 251 -10.72 0.35 -15.56
C VAL A 251 -9.54 -0.60 -15.84
N SER A 252 -9.87 -1.87 -16.04
CA SER A 252 -8.94 -2.99 -16.23
C SER A 252 -7.95 -2.84 -17.40
N GLU A 253 -8.29 -1.99 -18.35
CA GLU A 253 -7.57 -1.75 -19.60
C GLU A 253 -6.37 -0.81 -19.40
N TRP A 254 -6.32 -0.10 -18.26
CA TRP A 254 -5.25 0.84 -17.94
C TRP A 254 -4.02 0.14 -17.39
N LYS A 255 -2.85 0.51 -17.92
CA LYS A 255 -1.54 0.09 -17.42
C LYS A 255 -0.88 1.26 -16.69
N LEU A 256 -0.98 1.24 -15.37
CA LEU A 256 -0.52 2.34 -14.52
C LEU A 256 0.98 2.19 -14.16
N PRO A 257 1.78 3.25 -14.27
CA PRO A 257 3.20 3.25 -13.91
C PRO A 257 3.42 3.24 -12.39
N LEU A 258 4.69 3.14 -11.99
CA LEU A 258 5.10 3.08 -10.58
C LEU A 258 4.86 4.38 -9.80
N LYS A 259 4.82 5.51 -10.53
CA LYS A 259 4.75 6.86 -9.99
C LYS A 259 3.66 7.65 -10.71
N LEU A 260 2.72 8.17 -9.94
CA LEU A 260 1.53 8.86 -10.44
C LEU A 260 1.26 10.12 -9.64
N TYR A 261 0.44 11.00 -10.22
CA TYR A 261 -0.05 12.23 -9.61
C TYR A 261 -1.53 12.35 -9.90
N PRO A 262 -2.34 12.86 -8.97
CA PRO A 262 -3.68 13.35 -9.28
C PRO A 262 -3.61 14.39 -10.40
N VAL A 263 -4.52 14.32 -11.36
CA VAL A 263 -4.58 15.25 -12.49
C VAL A 263 -6.01 15.64 -12.79
N VAL A 264 -6.20 16.87 -13.24
CA VAL A 264 -7.43 17.32 -13.89
C VAL A 264 -7.12 17.99 -15.22
N SER A 265 -8.06 17.91 -16.15
CA SER A 265 -8.01 18.61 -17.43
C SER A 265 -9.32 19.36 -17.66
N LEU A 266 -9.21 20.62 -18.08
CA LEU A 266 -10.31 21.56 -18.33
C LEU A 266 -10.15 22.21 -19.72
#